data_AF-A0A9P6EKL9-F1
#
_entry.id   AF-A0A9P6EKL9-F1
#
_cell.length_a   1.000
_cell.length_b   1.000
_cell.length_c   1.000
_cell.angle_alpha   90.00
_cell.angle_beta   90.00
_cell.angle_gamma   90.00
#
_symmetry.space_group_name_H-M   'P 1'
#
loop_
_entity.id
_entity.type
_entity.pdbx_description
1 polymer ?
#
loop_
_entity_poly.entity_id
_entity_poly.type
_entity_poly.pdbx_seq_one_letter_code
_entity_poly.pdbx_strand_id
1 'polypeptide(L)'
;MDSRDNVILQLQDRIQHLEQELRDSKAALTTLQSTAIPTPSTHSPNHRESRTQARKQLLCSLNRAGNALCAWHNSQRERRAYPPRSAPPGFLTCGCTYEQALFEESLSRHGVGSQLPGDTVRMNPALRNPLLKLLEERYGYRDGDFEFDPVVQRWAEGEEPDVWEQRAKSGSIAK
;
A
#
# COMPACT_ATOMS: atom_id res chain seq x y z
N MET A 1 48.46 -19.77 -18.26
CA MET A 1 47.22 -19.50 -17.51
C MET A 1 46.84 -18.07 -17.83
N ASP A 2 45.68 -17.88 -18.46
CA ASP A 2 45.30 -16.59 -19.02
C ASP A 2 44.94 -15.59 -17.90
N SER A 3 45.23 -14.31 -18.13
CA SER A 3 44.87 -13.21 -17.21
C SER A 3 43.38 -13.22 -16.83
N ARG A 4 42.52 -13.69 -17.76
CA ARG A 4 41.08 -13.90 -17.54
C ARG A 4 40.78 -15.00 -16.52
N ASP A 5 41.54 -16.08 -16.50
CA ASP A 5 41.36 -17.18 -15.55
C ASP A 5 41.68 -16.71 -14.13
N ASN A 6 42.71 -15.86 -13.98
CA ASN A 6 43.06 -15.26 -12.69
C ASN A 6 41.95 -14.34 -12.15
N VAL A 7 41.35 -13.52 -13.02
CA VAL A 7 40.22 -12.66 -12.64
C VAL A 7 39.00 -13.49 -12.25
N ILE A 8 38.71 -14.59 -12.97
CA ILE A 8 37.60 -15.48 -12.64
C ILE A 8 37.81 -16.12 -11.27
N LEU A 9 39.02 -16.59 -10.96
CA LEU A 9 39.33 -17.16 -9.65
C LEU A 9 39.20 -16.13 -8.51
N GLN A 10 39.68 -14.91 -8.72
CA GLN A 10 39.55 -13.82 -7.74
C GLN A 10 38.08 -13.45 -7.50
N LEU A 11 37.26 -13.42 -8.56
CA LEU A 11 35.82 -13.14 -8.42
C LEU A 11 35.10 -14.28 -7.70
N GLN A 12 35.46 -15.53 -7.98
CA GLN A 12 34.89 -16.70 -7.29
C GLN A 12 35.20 -16.68 -5.79
N ASP A 13 36.45 -16.38 -5.42
CA ASP A 13 36.86 -16.22 -4.02
C ASP A 13 36.11 -15.07 -3.34
N ARG A 14 35.96 -13.93 -4.03
CA ARG A 14 35.21 -12.79 -3.52
C ARG A 14 33.72 -13.10 -3.31
N ILE A 15 33.11 -13.86 -4.22
CA ILE A 15 31.71 -14.30 -4.08
C ILE A 15 31.57 -15.20 -2.86
N GLN A 16 32.45 -16.19 -2.69
CA GLN A 16 32.41 -17.09 -1.53
C GLN A 16 32.56 -16.33 -0.21
N HIS A 17 33.46 -15.34 -0.17
CA HIS A 17 33.63 -14.47 0.99
C HIS A 17 32.37 -13.66 1.31
N LEU A 18 31.77 -13.02 0.30
CA LEU A 18 30.54 -12.24 0.47
C LEU A 18 29.36 -13.11 0.89
N GLU A 19 29.23 -14.31 0.33
CA GLU A 19 28.20 -15.28 0.75
C GLU A 19 28.36 -15.70 2.20
N GLN A 20 29.59 -15.85 2.68
CA GLN A 20 29.88 -16.17 4.07
C GLN A 20 29.51 -14.99 5.00
N GLU A 21 29.91 -13.76 4.65
CA GLU A 21 29.54 -12.55 5.40
C GLU A 21 28.02 -12.38 5.49
N LEU A 22 27.29 -12.71 4.42
CA LEU A 22 25.83 -12.66 4.38
C LEU A 22 25.21 -13.72 5.30
N ARG A 23 25.76 -14.95 5.30
CA ARG A 23 25.34 -16.02 6.23
C ARG A 23 25.55 -15.61 7.68
N ASP A 24 26.71 -15.04 8.00
CA ASP A 24 27.07 -14.64 9.36
C ASP A 24 26.22 -13.46 9.84
N SER A 25 26.00 -12.47 8.98
CA SER A 25 25.10 -11.33 9.25
C SER A 25 23.66 -11.80 9.48
N LYS A 26 23.17 -12.75 8.67
CA LYS A 26 21.83 -13.32 8.82
C LYS A 26 21.70 -14.13 10.12
N ALA A 27 22.74 -14.87 10.50
CA ALA A 27 22.77 -15.60 11.77
C ALA A 27 22.73 -14.63 12.96
N ALA A 28 23.54 -13.56 12.94
CA ALA A 28 23.55 -12.52 13.96
C ALA A 28 22.18 -11.81 14.10
N LEU A 29 21.54 -11.47 12.97
CA LEU A 29 20.19 -10.91 12.96
C LEU A 29 19.15 -11.89 13.54
N THR A 30 19.25 -13.19 13.21
CA THR A 30 18.35 -14.22 13.76
C THR A 30 18.52 -14.36 15.28
N THR A 31 19.76 -14.30 15.79
CA THR A 31 20.03 -14.33 17.24
C THR A 31 19.49 -13.09 17.94
N LEU A 32 19.64 -11.90 17.36
CA LEU A 32 19.07 -10.67 17.90
C LEU A 32 17.53 -10.70 17.89
N GLN A 33 16.93 -11.22 16.83
CA GLN A 33 15.47 -11.43 16.74
C GLN A 33 14.94 -12.41 17.80
N SER A 34 15.73 -13.38 18.23
CA SER A 34 15.35 -14.36 19.26
C SER A 34 15.29 -13.76 20.68
N THR A 35 15.87 -12.59 20.90
CA THR A 35 15.79 -11.83 22.17
C THR A 35 14.72 -10.75 22.17
N ALA A 36 14.09 -10.49 21.02
CA ALA A 36 12.93 -9.62 20.91
C ALA A 36 11.64 -10.46 21.05
N ILE A 37 10.68 -9.91 21.78
CA ILE A 37 9.30 -10.41 21.91
C ILE A 37 8.78 -10.82 20.52
N PRO A 38 8.07 -11.96 20.36
CA PRO A 38 7.70 -12.47 19.04
C PRO A 38 6.71 -11.53 18.37
N THR A 39 7.19 -10.65 17.51
CA THR A 39 6.36 -9.97 16.51
C THR A 39 6.18 -10.92 15.33
N PRO A 40 4.94 -11.32 14.99
CA PRO A 40 4.69 -12.13 13.82
C PRO A 40 4.81 -11.22 12.60
N SER A 41 5.86 -11.36 11.81
CA SER A 41 5.86 -10.82 10.45
C SER A 41 6.57 -11.77 9.51
N THR A 42 5.93 -12.93 9.35
CA THR A 42 6.04 -13.69 8.12
C THR A 42 5.15 -12.97 7.11
N HIS A 43 5.73 -12.08 6.29
CA HIS A 43 5.00 -11.37 5.23
C HIS A 43 4.53 -12.34 4.14
N SER A 44 3.47 -13.09 4.43
CA SER A 44 2.73 -13.89 3.46
C SER A 44 1.92 -12.95 2.55
N PRO A 45 1.72 -13.27 1.26
CA PRO A 45 0.79 -12.54 0.38
C PRO A 45 -0.57 -12.25 1.01
N ASN A 46 -1.02 -13.10 1.93
CA ASN A 46 -2.24 -12.93 2.72
C ASN A 46 -2.28 -11.62 3.53
N HIS A 47 -1.13 -11.11 3.98
CA HIS A 47 -1.05 -9.88 4.79
C HIS A 47 -1.47 -8.64 4.00
N ARG A 48 -1.05 -8.55 2.73
CA ARG A 48 -1.43 -7.43 1.86
C ARG A 48 -2.91 -7.47 1.51
N GLU A 49 -3.45 -8.67 1.28
CA GLU A 49 -4.88 -8.85 1.03
C GLU A 49 -5.70 -8.47 2.27
N SER A 50 -5.30 -8.91 3.45
CA SER A 50 -5.88 -8.50 4.74
C SER A 50 -5.93 -6.97 4.88
N ARG A 51 -4.79 -6.29 4.65
CA ARG A 51 -4.73 -4.82 4.69
C ARG A 51 -5.71 -4.18 3.70
N THR A 52 -5.71 -4.68 2.47
CA THR A 52 -6.60 -4.18 1.40
C THR A 52 -8.07 -4.34 1.80
N GLN A 53 -8.46 -5.49 2.35
CA GLN A 53 -9.82 -5.74 2.79
C GLN A 53 -10.21 -4.84 3.97
N ALA A 54 -9.31 -4.66 4.95
CA ALA A 54 -9.54 -3.75 6.06
C ALA A 54 -9.75 -2.30 5.59
N ARG A 55 -8.95 -1.85 4.61
CA ARG A 55 -9.12 -0.54 3.98
C ARG A 55 -10.44 -0.44 3.20
N LYS A 56 -10.83 -1.45 2.43
CA LYS A 56 -12.15 -1.48 1.75
C LYS A 56 -13.29 -1.37 2.77
N GLN A 57 -13.21 -2.11 3.88
CA GLN A 57 -14.23 -2.05 4.93
C GLN A 57 -14.32 -0.67 5.58
N LEU A 58 -13.17 -0.05 5.87
CA LEU A 58 -13.13 1.23 6.58
C LEU A 58 -13.46 2.43 5.67
N LEU A 59 -12.92 2.45 4.45
CA LEU A 59 -12.99 3.60 3.55
C LEU A 59 -14.18 3.53 2.57
N CYS A 60 -14.62 2.33 2.20
CA CYS A 60 -15.68 2.13 1.21
C CYS A 60 -17.04 1.77 1.83
N SER A 61 -17.15 1.71 3.16
CA SER A 61 -18.42 1.41 3.83
C SER A 61 -19.43 2.55 3.74
N LEU A 62 -20.71 2.19 3.75
CA LEU A 62 -21.81 3.15 3.74
C LEU A 62 -21.91 3.85 5.09
N ASN A 63 -22.06 5.17 5.06
CA ASN A 63 -22.45 5.94 6.24
C ASN A 63 -23.93 5.70 6.61
N ARG A 64 -24.39 6.29 7.71
CA ARG A 64 -25.79 6.19 8.18
C ARG A 64 -26.82 6.59 7.12
N ALA A 65 -26.48 7.57 6.28
CA ALA A 65 -27.33 8.04 5.19
C ALA A 65 -27.29 7.12 3.95
N GLY A 66 -26.54 6.01 3.99
CA GLY A 66 -26.42 5.07 2.89
C GLY A 66 -25.48 5.52 1.77
N ASN A 67 -24.56 6.45 2.04
CA ASN A 67 -23.59 6.93 1.06
C ASN A 67 -22.19 6.41 1.39
N ALA A 68 -21.42 6.09 0.36
CA ALA A 68 -19.97 5.92 0.45
C ALA A 68 -19.32 6.74 -0.66
N LEU A 69 -18.36 7.59 -0.29
CA LEU A 69 -17.68 8.52 -1.18
C LEU A 69 -16.19 8.36 -0.94
N CYS A 70 -15.41 8.38 -2.01
CA CYS A 70 -13.95 8.33 -1.91
C CYS A 70 -13.40 9.66 -1.38
N ALA A 71 -12.11 9.64 -1.01
CA ALA A 71 -11.41 10.76 -0.38
C ALA A 71 -11.54 12.09 -1.15
N TRP A 72 -11.67 12.04 -2.48
CA TRP A 72 -11.72 13.23 -3.32
C TRP A 72 -13.12 13.66 -3.76
N HIS A 73 -14.16 12.83 -3.57
CA HIS A 73 -15.54 13.23 -3.88
C HIS A 73 -16.24 13.84 -2.66
N ASN A 74 -16.82 15.03 -2.83
CA ASN A 74 -17.65 15.65 -1.79
C ASN A 74 -19.12 15.68 -2.23
N SER A 75 -19.99 15.07 -1.41
CA SER A 75 -21.45 15.07 -1.60
C SER A 75 -22.10 16.44 -1.80
N GLN A 76 -21.45 17.52 -1.33
CA GLN A 76 -21.99 18.88 -1.47
C GLN A 76 -21.66 19.54 -2.81
N ARG A 77 -20.60 19.11 -3.49
CA ARG A 77 -20.11 19.77 -4.72
C ARG A 77 -20.28 18.93 -5.98
N GLU A 78 -20.37 17.60 -5.85
CA GLU A 78 -20.49 16.70 -7.01
C GLU A 78 -21.78 15.87 -6.96
N ARG A 79 -22.38 15.66 -8.13
CA ARG A 79 -23.51 14.75 -8.27
C ARG A 79 -23.03 13.31 -8.06
N ARG A 80 -23.76 12.58 -7.22
CA ARG A 80 -23.57 11.14 -7.03
C ARG A 80 -23.94 10.40 -8.31
N ALA A 81 -23.15 9.38 -8.66
CA ALA A 81 -23.47 8.48 -9.76
C ALA A 81 -24.62 7.55 -9.41
N TYR A 82 -24.72 7.15 -8.15
CA TYR A 82 -25.76 6.26 -7.64
C TYR A 82 -26.50 6.89 -6.45
N PRO A 83 -27.82 6.70 -6.34
CA PRO A 83 -28.56 6.97 -5.12
C PRO A 83 -27.99 6.25 -3.88
N PRO A 84 -28.35 6.70 -2.66
CA PRO A 84 -27.93 6.02 -1.44
C PRO A 84 -28.35 4.53 -1.44
N ARG A 85 -27.43 3.65 -1.01
CA ARG A 85 -27.59 2.18 -0.95
C ARG A 85 -27.83 1.47 -2.29
N SER A 86 -27.68 2.16 -3.42
CA SER A 86 -27.93 1.58 -4.75
C SER A 86 -26.67 1.48 -5.62
N ALA A 87 -25.48 1.68 -5.06
CA ALA A 87 -24.23 1.45 -5.78
C ALA A 87 -24.03 -0.07 -5.98
N PRO A 88 -23.59 -0.51 -7.17
CA PRO A 88 -23.31 -1.91 -7.43
C PRO A 88 -22.12 -2.41 -6.59
N PRO A 89 -21.98 -3.73 -6.35
CA PRO A 89 -20.83 -4.29 -5.65
C PRO A 89 -19.51 -3.87 -6.29
N GLY A 90 -18.55 -3.44 -5.46
CA GLY A 90 -17.25 -2.94 -5.92
C GLY A 90 -17.23 -1.45 -6.28
N PHE A 91 -18.35 -0.75 -6.17
CA PHE A 91 -18.47 0.68 -6.46
C PHE A 91 -18.98 1.48 -5.27
N LEU A 92 -18.54 2.74 -5.20
CA LEU A 92 -19.02 3.75 -4.28
C LEU A 92 -20.20 4.52 -4.86
N THR A 93 -20.95 5.24 -4.01
CA THR A 93 -22.07 6.09 -4.48
C THR A 93 -21.64 7.25 -5.38
N CYS A 94 -20.37 7.67 -5.30
CA CYS A 94 -19.77 8.63 -6.23
C CYS A 94 -19.44 8.02 -7.61
N GLY A 95 -19.54 6.71 -7.80
CA GLY A 95 -19.22 6.03 -9.06
C GLY A 95 -17.79 5.52 -9.18
N CYS A 96 -16.92 5.80 -8.21
CA CYS A 96 -15.57 5.24 -8.17
C CYS A 96 -15.60 3.75 -7.79
N THR A 97 -14.70 2.96 -8.37
CA THR A 97 -14.46 1.59 -7.89
C THR A 97 -13.73 1.62 -6.54
N TYR A 98 -13.73 0.50 -5.82
CA TYR A 98 -12.97 0.39 -4.58
C TYR A 98 -11.47 0.59 -4.80
N GLU A 99 -10.93 0.05 -5.89
CA GLU A 99 -9.51 0.17 -6.26
C GLU A 99 -9.15 1.65 -6.48
N GLN A 100 -10.00 2.36 -7.20
CA GLN A 100 -9.84 3.80 -7.40
C GLN A 100 -9.90 4.57 -6.07
N ALA A 101 -10.85 4.25 -5.20
CA ALA A 101 -10.99 4.91 -3.92
C ALA A 101 -9.78 4.70 -2.99
N LEU A 102 -9.23 3.48 -2.96
CA LEU A 102 -8.02 3.16 -2.22
C LEU A 102 -6.81 3.91 -2.77
N PHE A 103 -6.66 3.93 -4.10
CA PHE A 103 -5.59 4.66 -4.77
C PHE A 103 -5.64 6.16 -4.46
N GLU A 104 -6.82 6.78 -4.53
CA GLU A 104 -7.01 8.19 -4.17
C GLU A 104 -6.67 8.49 -2.72
N GLU A 105 -7.11 7.63 -1.81
CA GLU A 105 -6.80 7.80 -0.39
C GLU A 105 -5.29 7.73 -0.16
N SER A 106 -4.62 6.74 -0.74
CA SER A 106 -3.16 6.62 -0.65
C SER A 106 -2.44 7.82 -1.26
N LEU A 107 -2.85 8.31 -2.42
CA LEU A 107 -2.30 9.55 -3.00
C LEU A 107 -2.51 10.76 -2.09
N SER A 108 -3.71 10.88 -1.51
CA SER A 108 -4.04 11.97 -0.58
C SER A 108 -3.16 11.94 0.68
N ARG A 109 -2.87 10.76 1.24
CA ARG A 109 -1.97 10.59 2.39
C ARG A 109 -0.53 11.00 2.06
N HIS A 110 -0.10 10.80 0.82
CA HIS A 110 1.24 11.14 0.34
C HIS A 110 1.35 12.57 -0.20
N GLY A 111 0.35 13.42 0.07
CA GLY A 111 0.37 14.83 -0.32
C GLY A 111 0.23 15.07 -1.82
N VAL A 112 -0.27 14.09 -2.59
CA VAL A 112 -0.47 14.24 -4.03
C VAL A 112 -1.79 14.95 -4.33
N GLY A 113 -1.67 16.14 -4.93
CA GLY A 113 -2.74 17.01 -5.43
C GLY A 113 -2.49 18.49 -5.09
N SER A 114 -3.24 19.43 -5.69
CA SER A 114 -2.93 20.87 -5.63
C SER A 114 -3.26 21.53 -4.28
N GLN A 115 -2.30 22.29 -3.74
CA GLN A 115 -2.39 23.14 -2.55
C GLN A 115 -3.02 24.50 -2.89
N LEU A 116 -4.33 24.66 -2.73
CA LEU A 116 -4.92 25.98 -2.50
C LEU A 116 -5.49 26.02 -1.07
N PRO A 117 -5.25 27.11 -0.31
CA PRO A 117 -5.76 27.20 1.06
C PRO A 117 -7.29 27.09 1.08
N GLY A 118 -7.82 26.07 1.77
CA GLY A 118 -9.26 25.92 2.04
C GLY A 118 -10.00 24.87 1.19
N ASP A 119 -9.35 24.26 0.19
CA ASP A 119 -9.95 23.16 -0.59
C ASP A 119 -9.42 21.79 -0.14
N THR A 120 -10.30 20.79 -0.07
CA THR A 120 -9.85 19.41 -0.02
C THR A 120 -9.16 19.07 -1.33
N VAL A 121 -7.89 18.71 -1.24
CA VAL A 121 -6.98 18.42 -2.36
C VAL A 121 -7.59 17.37 -3.29
N ARG A 122 -7.68 17.65 -4.61
CA ARG A 122 -8.22 16.70 -5.61
C ARG A 122 -7.33 16.68 -6.85
N MET A 123 -6.94 15.48 -7.29
CA MET A 123 -6.37 15.31 -8.62
C MET A 123 -7.49 15.24 -9.66
N ASN A 124 -7.27 15.78 -10.86
CA ASN A 124 -8.27 15.73 -11.93
C ASN A 124 -8.61 14.26 -12.28
N PRO A 125 -9.90 13.84 -12.27
CA PRO A 125 -10.30 12.48 -12.61
C PRO A 125 -9.80 12.00 -13.98
N ALA A 126 -9.66 12.91 -14.95
CA ALA A 126 -9.14 12.62 -16.29
C ALA A 126 -7.65 12.24 -16.28
N LEU A 127 -6.90 12.64 -15.26
CA LEU A 127 -5.51 12.23 -15.06
C LEU A 127 -5.40 11.02 -14.12
N ARG A 128 -6.25 10.96 -13.10
CA ARG A 128 -6.26 9.90 -12.09
C ARG A 128 -6.44 8.51 -12.68
N ASN A 129 -7.50 8.33 -13.48
CA ASN A 129 -7.85 7.00 -13.98
C ASN A 129 -6.80 6.45 -14.95
N PRO A 130 -6.27 7.25 -15.91
CA PRO A 130 -5.13 6.81 -16.70
C PRO A 130 -3.88 6.53 -15.88
N LEU A 131 -3.60 7.32 -14.83
CA LEU A 131 -2.45 7.07 -13.96
C LEU A 131 -2.56 5.73 -13.23
N LEU A 132 -3.70 5.43 -12.61
CA LEU A 132 -3.91 4.15 -11.95
C LEU A 132 -3.74 2.99 -12.94
N LYS A 133 -4.40 3.05 -14.11
CA LYS A 133 -4.26 2.02 -15.14
C LYS A 133 -2.81 1.84 -15.59
N LEU A 134 -2.09 2.94 -15.81
CA LEU A 134 -0.68 2.89 -16.19
C LEU A 134 0.15 2.18 -15.12
N LEU A 135 -0.08 2.50 -13.84
CA LEU A 135 0.63 1.88 -12.72
C LEU A 135 0.31 0.39 -12.58
N GLU A 136 -0.95 0.01 -12.74
CA GLU A 136 -1.39 -1.39 -12.74
C GLU A 136 -0.77 -2.16 -13.91
N GLU A 137 -0.86 -1.64 -15.14
CA GLU A 137 -0.44 -2.33 -16.36
C GLU A 137 1.08 -2.40 -16.52
N ARG A 138 1.80 -1.31 -16.20
CA ARG A 138 3.25 -1.23 -16.44
C ARG A 138 4.08 -1.67 -15.24
N TYR A 139 3.58 -1.44 -14.03
CA TYR A 139 4.34 -1.64 -12.80
C TYR A 139 3.71 -2.66 -11.87
N GLY A 140 2.54 -3.22 -12.23
CA GLY A 140 1.85 -4.20 -11.40
C GLY A 140 1.36 -3.64 -10.07
N TYR A 141 1.03 -2.34 -10.03
CA TYR A 141 0.63 -1.64 -8.81
C TYR A 141 -0.50 -2.36 -8.07
N ARG A 142 -0.38 -2.40 -6.74
CA ARG A 142 -1.36 -2.92 -5.80
C ARG A 142 -1.51 -1.96 -4.62
N ASP A 143 -2.67 -1.98 -3.98
CA ASP A 143 -2.86 -1.26 -2.70
C ASP A 143 -1.74 -1.64 -1.72
N GLY A 144 -1.19 -0.61 -1.08
CA GLY A 144 -0.05 -0.76 -0.18
C GLY A 144 1.33 -0.52 -0.82
N ASP A 145 1.45 -0.37 -2.14
CA ASP A 145 2.77 -0.21 -2.78
C ASP A 145 3.47 1.12 -2.46
N PHE A 146 2.73 2.14 -2.00
CA PHE A 146 3.36 3.39 -1.54
C PHE A 146 3.92 3.26 -0.13
N GLU A 147 3.32 2.38 0.68
CA GLU A 147 3.68 2.21 2.10
C GLU A 147 4.58 0.99 2.35
N PHE A 148 4.68 0.05 1.41
CA PHE A 148 5.50 -1.14 1.53
C PHE A 148 6.85 -0.98 0.84
N ASP A 149 7.94 -1.12 1.59
CA ASP A 149 9.28 -1.17 1.02
C ASP A 149 9.66 -2.62 0.66
N PRO A 150 9.80 -2.95 -0.63
CA PRO A 150 10.08 -4.31 -1.07
C PRO A 150 11.52 -4.77 -0.78
N VAL A 151 12.46 -3.85 -0.55
CA VAL A 151 13.88 -4.17 -0.33
C VAL A 151 14.09 -4.65 1.10
N VAL A 152 13.56 -3.91 2.06
CA VAL A 152 13.61 -4.28 3.48
C VAL A 152 12.40 -5.11 3.92
N GLN A 153 11.45 -5.36 3.01
CA GLN A 153 10.21 -6.10 3.24
C GLN A 153 9.46 -5.61 4.47
N ARG A 154 9.26 -4.30 4.60
CA ARG A 154 8.55 -3.72 5.74
C ARG A 154 7.52 -2.72 5.30
N TRP A 155 6.44 -2.63 6.06
CA TRP A 155 5.49 -1.53 5.95
C TRP A 155 6.07 -0.29 6.63
N ALA A 156 5.69 0.89 6.14
CA ALA A 156 5.85 2.12 6.88
C ALA A 156 5.11 2.03 8.23
N GLU A 157 5.59 2.77 9.22
CA GLU A 157 5.04 2.75 10.57
C GLU A 157 3.54 3.11 10.56
N GLY A 158 2.70 2.25 11.14
CA GLY A 158 1.26 2.45 11.21
C GLY A 158 0.51 2.11 9.92
N GLU A 159 1.18 1.50 8.94
CA GLU A 159 0.62 1.01 7.68
C GLU A 159 0.55 -0.51 7.61
N GLU A 160 0.93 -1.20 8.70
CA GLU A 160 0.87 -2.65 8.82
C GLU A 160 -0.56 -3.18 8.68
N PRO A 161 -0.74 -4.40 8.15
CA PRO A 161 -2.04 -5.05 8.04
C PRO A 161 -2.81 -5.09 9.37
N ASP A 162 -2.15 -5.47 10.46
CA ASP A 162 -2.79 -5.61 11.77
C ASP A 162 -3.31 -4.26 12.29
N VAL A 163 -2.58 -3.17 12.02
CA VAL A 163 -3.01 -1.81 12.37
C VAL A 163 -4.26 -1.44 11.60
N TRP A 164 -4.30 -1.73 10.29
CA TRP A 164 -5.49 -1.48 9.48
C TRP A 164 -6.68 -2.36 9.87
N GLU A 165 -6.46 -3.63 10.19
CA GLU A 165 -7.51 -4.53 10.69
C GLU A 165 -8.09 -4.04 12.02
N GLN A 166 -7.23 -3.58 12.94
CA GLN A 166 -7.67 -2.97 14.21
C GLN A 166 -8.45 -1.67 13.96
N ARG A 167 -7.99 -0.81 13.04
CA ARG A 167 -8.72 0.40 12.63
C ARG A 167 -10.10 0.05 12.05
N ALA A 168 -10.18 -0.93 11.17
CA ALA A 168 -11.45 -1.42 10.60
C ALA A 168 -12.41 -1.93 11.69
N LYS A 169 -11.92 -2.69 12.68
CA LYS A 169 -12.72 -3.16 13.82
C LYS A 169 -13.19 -2.02 14.73
N SER A 170 -12.36 -0.99 14.93
CA SER A 170 -12.68 0.18 15.75
C SER A 170 -13.55 1.22 15.05
N GLY A 171 -13.63 1.18 13.71
CA GLY A 171 -14.31 2.21 12.90
C GLY A 171 -13.61 3.57 12.89
N SER A 172 -12.35 3.66 13.35
CA SER A 172 -11.59 4.92 13.39
C SER A 172 -10.57 5.01 12.26
N ILE A 173 -10.60 6.13 11.54
CA ILE A 173 -9.56 6.54 10.60
C ILE A 173 -8.69 7.56 11.34
N ALA A 174 -7.43 7.20 11.64
CA ALA A 174 -6.47 8.18 12.12
C ALA A 174 -6.21 9.20 10.99
N LYS A 175 -6.43 10.48 11.29
CA LYS A 175 -6.14 11.61 10.39
C LYS A 175 -4.70 12.06 10.54
#